data_AF-A0A3M1J9S7-F1
#
_entry.id   AF-A0A3M1J9S7-F1
#
_cell.length_a   1.000
_cell.length_b   1.000
_cell.length_c   1.000
_cell.angle_alpha   90.00
_cell.angle_beta   90.00
_cell.angle_gamma   90.00
#
_symmetry.space_group_name_H-M   'P 1'
#
loop_
_entity.id
_entity.type
_entity.pdbx_description
1 polymer ?
#
loop_
_entity_poly.entity_id
_entity_poly.type
_entity_poly.pdbx_seq_one_letter_code
_entity_poly.pdbx_strand_id
1 'polypeptide(L)'
;MIEKHEPAYITIVEGPPPDFHDVSNEWSVAILEGRERAEIAMCEMRAFDGPKLVKRCNDAWREGRPARLDFPTGDGMRGELDIIAIRWEEVEEGHKVYLWVNI
;
A
#
# COMPACT_ATOMS: atom_id res chain seq x y z
N MET A 1 -17.64 -10.41 18.15
CA MET A 1 -16.38 -9.91 18.73
C MET A 1 -15.34 -10.02 17.62
N ILE A 2 -14.95 -8.92 16.98
CA ILE A 2 -13.90 -8.94 15.95
C ILE A 2 -12.58 -8.95 16.72
N GLU A 3 -11.85 -10.06 16.70
CA GLU A 3 -10.47 -10.07 17.19
C GLU A 3 -9.69 -9.03 16.37
N LYS A 4 -9.30 -7.93 17.02
CA LYS A 4 -8.43 -6.91 16.43
C LYS A 4 -7.05 -7.53 16.22
N HIS A 5 -6.89 -8.21 15.12
CA HIS A 5 -5.58 -8.63 14.68
C HIS A 5 -4.80 -7.40 14.21
N GLU A 6 -3.55 -7.26 14.66
CA GLU A 6 -2.71 -6.12 14.31
C GLU A 6 -2.49 -6.03 12.78
N PRO A 7 -2.56 -4.82 12.19
CA PRO A 7 -2.27 -4.61 10.78
C PRO A 7 -0.87 -5.05 10.41
N ALA A 8 -0.71 -5.58 9.20
CA ALA A 8 0.61 -5.78 8.62
C ALA A 8 1.11 -4.46 8.01
N TYR A 9 2.06 -3.82 8.68
CA TYR A 9 2.65 -2.59 8.18
C TYR A 9 3.73 -2.81 7.11
N ILE A 10 3.70 -1.98 6.08
CA ILE A 10 4.81 -1.66 5.21
C ILE A 10 5.24 -0.24 5.56
N THR A 11 6.46 -0.09 6.07
CA THR A 11 6.95 1.16 6.64
C THR A 11 8.01 1.78 5.76
N ILE A 12 7.83 3.04 5.40
CA ILE A 12 8.91 3.87 4.84
C ILE A 12 9.75 4.34 6.01
N VAL A 13 10.94 3.74 6.12
CA VAL A 13 11.91 4.02 7.19
C VAL A 13 12.74 5.25 6.84
N GLU A 14 13.17 5.36 5.58
CA GLU A 14 13.98 6.45 5.06
C GLU A 14 13.43 6.87 3.68
N GLY A 15 13.34 8.18 3.44
CA GLY A 15 12.84 8.72 2.18
C GLY A 15 11.87 9.89 2.37
N PRO A 16 11.59 10.64 1.30
CA PRO A 16 10.54 11.66 1.32
C PRO A 16 9.15 11.01 1.48
N PRO A 17 8.11 11.80 1.81
CA PRO A 17 6.72 11.36 1.66
C PRO A 17 6.48 10.79 0.25
N PRO A 18 5.66 9.73 0.10
CA PRO A 18 5.32 9.17 -1.21
C PRO A 18 4.60 10.18 -2.09
N ASP A 19 4.92 10.17 -3.38
CA ASP A 19 4.09 10.81 -4.39
C ASP A 19 2.91 9.88 -4.71
N PHE A 20 1.71 10.34 -4.36
CA PHE A 20 0.46 9.64 -4.64
C PHE A 20 -0.12 10.13 -5.97
N HIS A 21 -0.31 9.20 -6.89
CA HIS A 21 -0.90 9.46 -8.20
C HIS A 21 -2.34 8.93 -8.25
N ASP A 22 -3.25 9.72 -8.81
CA ASP A 22 -4.61 9.28 -9.07
C ASP A 22 -4.62 8.14 -10.10
N VAL A 23 -5.37 7.09 -9.79
CA VAL A 23 -5.53 5.91 -10.65
C VAL A 23 -6.81 6.06 -11.46
N SER A 24 -6.76 6.96 -12.44
CA SER A 24 -7.88 7.26 -13.36
C SER A 24 -8.03 6.24 -14.51
N ASN A 25 -7.82 4.94 -14.25
CA ASN A 25 -7.87 3.90 -15.28
C ASN A 25 -8.99 2.89 -15.01
N GLU A 26 -9.68 2.46 -16.08
CA GLU A 26 -10.94 1.69 -16.16
C GLU A 26 -11.08 0.43 -15.26
N TRP A 27 -10.03 -0.04 -14.59
CA TRP A 27 -10.08 -1.13 -13.61
C TRP A 27 -10.42 -0.66 -12.18
N SER A 28 -10.15 0.60 -11.82
CA SER A 28 -10.58 1.17 -10.54
C SER A 28 -12.10 1.28 -10.46
N VAL A 29 -12.78 1.37 -11.62
CA VAL A 29 -14.26 1.35 -11.74
C VAL A 29 -14.85 0.04 -11.20
N ALA A 30 -14.19 -1.10 -11.38
CA ALA A 30 -14.69 -2.40 -10.88
C ALA A 30 -14.58 -2.54 -9.35
N ILE A 31 -13.65 -1.81 -8.71
CA ILE A 31 -13.51 -1.75 -7.24
C ILE A 31 -14.45 -0.68 -6.66
N LEU A 32 -14.78 0.36 -7.44
CA LEU A 32 -15.67 1.48 -7.08
C LEU A 32 -17.17 1.13 -7.04
N GLU A 33 -17.60 -0.03 -7.54
CA GLU A 33 -19.01 -0.50 -7.47
C GLU A 33 -19.43 -0.99 -6.06
N GLY A 34 -18.54 -0.86 -5.06
CA GLY A 34 -18.90 -0.98 -3.65
C GLY A 34 -19.84 0.17 -3.20
N ARG A 35 -20.58 -0.03 -2.11
CA ARG A 35 -21.51 0.99 -1.56
C ARG A 35 -20.84 2.32 -1.17
N GLU A 36 -19.51 2.35 -1.05
CA GLU A 36 -18.71 3.49 -0.63
C GLU A 36 -17.72 3.82 -1.76
N ARG A 37 -17.65 5.09 -2.19
CA ARG A 37 -16.73 5.56 -3.22
C ARG A 37 -15.31 5.58 -2.61
N ALA A 38 -14.50 4.56 -2.88
CA ALA A 38 -13.10 4.53 -2.48
C ALA A 38 -12.26 5.36 -3.46
N GLU A 39 -11.60 6.41 -2.98
CA GLU A 39 -10.60 7.12 -3.78
C GLU A 39 -9.29 6.34 -3.69
N ILE A 40 -8.85 5.78 -4.83
CA ILE A 40 -7.67 4.93 -4.89
C ILE A 40 -6.51 5.74 -5.46
N ALA A 41 -5.43 5.84 -4.69
CA ALA A 41 -4.18 6.37 -5.17
C ALA A 41 -3.14 5.25 -5.34
N MET A 42 -2.16 5.49 -6.20
CA MET A 42 -1.00 4.63 -6.39
C MET A 42 0.27 5.38 -6.03
N CYS A 43 1.18 4.74 -5.30
CA CYS A 43 2.53 5.24 -5.10
C CYS A 43 3.55 4.14 -5.40
N GLU A 44 4.74 4.55 -5.79
CA GLU A 44 5.85 3.65 -6.08
C GLU A 44 7.07 4.00 -5.23
N MET A 45 7.78 2.98 -4.77
CA MET A 45 8.97 3.16 -3.94
C MET A 45 10.00 2.07 -4.17
N ARG A 46 11.25 2.39 -3.86
CA ARG A 46 12.32 1.38 -3.82
C ARG A 46 12.15 0.50 -2.59
N ALA A 47 12.41 -0.78 -2.76
CA ALA A 47 12.39 -1.76 -1.70
C ALA A 47 13.67 -2.59 -1.73
N PHE A 48 14.14 -3.00 -0.56
CA PHE A 48 15.23 -3.96 -0.47
C PHE A 48 14.78 -5.35 -0.94
N ASP A 49 13.58 -5.77 -0.54
CA ASP A 49 13.02 -7.10 -0.81
C ASP A 49 11.54 -7.00 -1.19
N GLY A 50 11.28 -6.64 -2.45
CA GLY A 50 9.92 -6.53 -3.01
C GLY A 50 9.09 -7.81 -2.86
N PRO A 51 9.63 -9.00 -3.20
CA PRO A 51 8.91 -10.27 -3.03
C PRO A 51 8.43 -10.51 -1.59
N LYS A 52 9.27 -10.21 -0.60
CA LYS A 52 8.92 -10.36 0.83
C LYS A 52 7.81 -9.40 1.27
N LEU A 53 7.81 -8.16 0.79
CA LEU A 53 6.76 -7.19 1.08
C LEU A 53 5.41 -7.62 0.50
N VAL A 54 5.41 -8.15 -0.72
CA VAL A 54 4.21 -8.72 -1.35
C VAL A 54 3.69 -9.93 -0.58
N LYS A 55 4.58 -10.85 -0.19
CA LYS A 55 4.20 -12.00 0.65
C LYS A 55 3.57 -11.56 1.97
N ARG A 56 4.13 -10.54 2.63
CA ARG A 56 3.61 -10.00 3.90
C ARG A 56 2.18 -9.49 3.78
N CYS A 57 1.86 -8.76 2.71
CA CYS A 57 0.49 -8.28 2.47
C CYS A 57 -0.47 -9.44 2.18
N ASN A 58 -0.05 -10.38 1.31
CA ASN A 58 -0.86 -11.55 0.98
C ASN A 58 -1.17 -12.43 2.18
N ASP A 59 -0.19 -12.66 3.06
CA ASP A 59 -0.39 -13.43 4.29
C ASP A 59 -1.36 -12.71 5.23
N ALA A 60 -1.24 -11.39 5.39
CA ALA A 60 -2.16 -10.60 6.21
C ALA A 60 -3.61 -10.68 5.69
N TRP A 61 -3.81 -10.49 4.37
CA TRP A 61 -5.14 -10.58 3.78
C TRP A 61 -5.75 -11.98 3.89
N ARG A 62 -4.94 -13.05 3.74
CA ARG A 62 -5.39 -14.45 3.95
C ARG A 62 -5.83 -14.71 5.39
N GLU A 63 -5.20 -14.03 6.34
CA GLU A 63 -5.55 -14.08 7.77
C GLU A 63 -6.71 -13.13 8.13
N GLY A 64 -7.29 -12.42 7.16
CA GLY A 64 -8.36 -11.44 7.40
C GLY A 64 -7.88 -10.16 8.09
N ARG A 65 -6.57 -9.87 8.04
CA ARG A 65 -5.95 -8.69 8.65
C ARG A 65 -5.69 -7.61 7.60
N PRO A 66 -5.82 -6.32 7.95
CA PRO A 66 -5.46 -5.24 7.05
C PRO A 66 -3.95 -5.17 6.84
N ALA A 67 -3.54 -4.73 5.65
CA ALA A 67 -2.18 -4.29 5.36
C ALA A 67 -2.17 -2.76 5.26
N ARG A 68 -1.17 -2.09 5.84
CA ARG A 68 -1.12 -0.62 5.92
C ARG A 68 0.23 -0.07 5.51
N LEU A 69 0.21 1.04 4.77
CA LEU A 69 1.39 1.85 4.49
C LEU A 69 1.56 2.85 5.62
N ASP A 70 2.71 2.85 6.25
CA ASP A 70 3.12 3.82 7.27
C ASP A 70 4.28 4.67 6.72
N PHE A 71 4.07 5.98 6.58
CA PHE A 71 4.96 6.87 5.85
C PHE A 71 5.13 8.22 6.55
N PRO A 72 6.28 8.91 6.37
CA PRO A 72 6.44 10.26 6.89
C PRO A 72 5.52 11.25 6.17
N THR A 73 4.89 12.14 6.92
CA THR A 73 4.23 13.33 6.37
C THR A 73 5.22 14.50 6.40
N GLY A 74 5.17 15.40 5.42
CA GLY A 74 6.18 16.46 5.23
C GLY A 74 6.32 17.48 6.39
N ASP A 75 5.47 17.38 7.41
CA ASP A 75 5.46 18.17 8.65
C ASP A 75 6.12 17.45 9.84
N GLY A 76 6.74 16.28 9.60
CA GLY A 76 7.40 15.49 10.64
C GLY A 76 6.47 14.55 11.41
N MET A 77 5.20 14.45 11.02
CA MET A 77 4.29 13.41 11.52
C MET A 77 4.39 12.12 10.66
N ARG A 78 3.57 11.13 10.98
CA ARG A 78 3.44 9.89 10.19
C ARG A 78 1.98 9.70 9.78
N GLY A 79 1.78 9.29 8.55
CA GLY A 79 0.47 8.94 7.98
C GLY A 79 0.33 7.42 7.84
N GLU A 80 -0.91 6.95 7.94
CA GLU A 80 -1.26 5.55 7.65
C GLU A 80 -2.35 5.50 6.59
N LEU A 81 -2.18 4.64 5.58
CA LEU A 81 -3.20 4.35 4.58
C LEU A 81 -3.37 2.84 4.41
N ASP A 82 -4.59 2.38 4.19
CA ASP A 82 -4.86 0.96 3.93
C ASP A 82 -4.36 0.58 2.53
N ILE A 83 -3.56 -0.49 2.44
CA ILE A 83 -3.07 -1.04 1.18
C ILE A 83 -4.14 -1.99 0.63
N ILE A 84 -4.62 -1.71 -0.58
CA ILE A 84 -5.63 -2.53 -1.27
C ILE A 84 -5.01 -3.49 -2.29
N ALA A 85 -3.83 -3.15 -2.82
CA ALA A 85 -3.07 -4.00 -3.73
C ALA A 85 -1.57 -3.67 -3.64
N ILE A 86 -0.74 -4.67 -3.96
CA ILE A 86 0.72 -4.52 -4.02
C ILE A 86 1.27 -5.36 -5.18
N ARG A 87 2.24 -4.82 -5.92
CA ARG A 87 3.07 -5.59 -6.84
C ARG A 87 4.53 -5.18 -6.71
N TRP A 88 5.43 -6.03 -7.16
CA TRP A 88 6.86 -5.75 -7.23
C TRP A 88 7.39 -6.01 -8.64
N GLU A 89 8.50 -5.38 -8.96
CA GLU A 89 9.25 -5.53 -10.20
C GLU A 89 10.75 -5.47 -9.90
N GLU A 90 11.54 -6.23 -10.63
CA GLU A 90 13.01 -6.12 -10.63
C GLU A 90 13.42 -5.08 -11.68
N VAL A 91 14.10 -4.03 -11.25
CA VAL A 91 14.66 -2.99 -12.11
C VAL A 91 16.18 -2.92 -11.92
N GLU A 92 16.89 -2.18 -12.77
CA GLU A 92 18.35 -2.11 -12.72
C GLU A 92 18.90 -1.69 -11.34
N GLU A 93 18.19 -0.82 -10.61
CA GLU A 93 18.63 -0.36 -9.28
C GLU A 93 17.91 -1.07 -8.11
N GLY A 94 17.45 -2.31 -8.33
CA GLY A 94 16.94 -3.23 -7.32
C GLY A 94 15.44 -3.47 -7.43
N HIS A 95 14.78 -3.76 -6.30
CA HIS A 95 13.33 -3.99 -6.32
C HIS A 95 12.56 -2.67 -6.26
N LYS A 96 11.56 -2.56 -7.13
CA LYS A 96 10.54 -1.51 -7.07
C LYS A 96 9.22 -2.12 -6.63
N VAL A 97 8.52 -1.43 -5.73
CA VAL A 97 7.19 -1.82 -5.27
C VAL A 97 6.20 -0.74 -5.66
N TYR A 98 5.04 -1.18 -6.12
CA TYR A 98 3.89 -0.34 -6.40
C TYR A 98 2.79 -0.69 -5.39
N LEU A 99 2.26 0.32 -4.71
CA LEU A 99 1.19 0.21 -3.74
C LEU A 99 -0.03 0.94 -4.25
N TRP A 100 -1.19 0.31 -4.11
CA TRP A 100 -2.48 0.98 -4.21
C TRP A 100 -3.04 1.15 -2.82
N VAL A 101 -3.48 2.36 -2.52
CA VAL A 101 -3.95 2.74 -1.19
C VAL A 101 -5.30 3.44 -1.27
N ASN A 102 -6.09 3.28 -0.22
CA ASN A 102 -7.34 4.01 -0.03
C ASN A 102 -7.03 5.36 0.65
N ILE A 103 -7.37 6.48 0.01
CA ILE A 103 -7.13 7.85 0.50
C ILE A 103 -8.40 8.56 0.96
#